data_AF-A0A3M1GTU0-F1
#
_entry.id   AF-A0A3M1GTU0-F1
#
_cell.length_a   1.000
_cell.length_b   1.000
_cell.length_c   1.000
_cell.angle_alpha   90.00
_cell.angle_beta   90.00
_cell.angle_gamma   90.00
#
_symmetry.space_group_name_H-M   'P 1'
#
loop_
_entity.id
_entity.type
_entity.pdbx_description
1 polymer ?
#
loop_
_entity_poly.entity_id
_entity_poly.type
_entity_poly.pdbx_seq_one_letter_code
_entity_poly.pdbx_strand_id
1 'polypeptide(L)'
;MGNRGSGYWDRTEPDRRPTMADREWWVNRNNQRIGVAIAEDLDGPWQRFDRPLIDVSAGRRMVSTPTVSIRPDGKFLMAYKYVEDTGGERGGRVFHVTALAAAPTGPFVDTGVPFIVHPTARFACDDHVEWYQNSRYYCIAKDQQGAWSRESRAPAGSMLLFVSDEEGLVWTLARNALVIRAGEIRWSDGSRIPCRRTADMPKLYIEDGEVKALITAVLPEDTDDSFAVIAPVLPLSE
;
A
#
# COMPACT_ATOMS: atom_id res chain seq x y z
N MET A 1 -21.58 -14.59 -4.43
CA MET A 1 -20.56 -14.67 -3.37
C MET A 1 -19.27 -14.02 -3.85
N GLY A 2 -18.74 -13.06 -3.09
CA GLY A 2 -17.61 -12.21 -3.49
C GLY A 2 -16.22 -12.85 -3.34
N ASN A 3 -16.13 -14.05 -2.78
CA ASN A 3 -14.86 -14.77 -2.67
C ASN A 3 -14.68 -15.68 -3.89
N ARG A 4 -13.64 -15.43 -4.68
CA ARG A 4 -13.32 -16.19 -5.90
C ARG A 4 -12.13 -17.14 -5.72
N GLY A 5 -11.68 -17.35 -4.49
CA GLY A 5 -10.67 -18.35 -4.16
C GLY A 5 -11.16 -19.79 -4.41
N SER A 6 -10.26 -20.76 -4.27
CA SER A 6 -10.53 -22.19 -4.46
C SER A 6 -11.36 -22.84 -3.33
N GLY A 7 -11.57 -22.13 -2.23
CA GLY A 7 -12.04 -22.72 -0.96
C GLY A 7 -10.97 -23.56 -0.24
N TYR A 8 -9.67 -23.33 -0.52
CA TYR A 8 -8.56 -24.07 0.10
C TYR A 8 -8.61 -24.06 1.63
N TRP A 9 -8.93 -22.90 2.22
CA TRP A 9 -8.99 -22.72 3.66
C TRP A 9 -10.16 -23.45 4.32
N ASP A 10 -11.20 -23.83 3.57
CA ASP A 10 -12.34 -24.59 4.12
C ASP A 10 -11.97 -26.05 4.44
N ARG A 11 -10.83 -26.52 3.90
CA ARG A 11 -10.40 -27.93 3.95
C ARG A 11 -8.94 -28.10 4.38
N THR A 12 -8.33 -27.05 4.90
CA THR A 12 -6.93 -27.04 5.30
C THR A 12 -6.78 -26.47 6.71
N GLU A 13 -5.87 -27.03 7.48
CA GLU A 13 -5.55 -26.51 8.82
C GLU A 13 -5.14 -25.02 8.76
N PRO A 14 -5.56 -24.18 9.73
CA PRO A 14 -5.34 -22.72 9.69
C PRO A 14 -3.87 -22.28 9.61
N ASP A 15 -2.94 -23.13 10.04
CA ASP A 15 -1.50 -22.86 10.08
C ASP A 15 -0.78 -23.21 8.78
N ARG A 16 -1.40 -23.98 7.87
CA ARG A 16 -0.79 -24.40 6.61
C ARG A 16 -1.00 -23.37 5.52
N ARG A 17 0.01 -22.52 5.31
CA ARG A 17 0.01 -21.50 4.26
C ARG A 17 0.59 -22.05 2.96
N PRO A 18 -0.09 -21.92 1.80
CA PRO A 18 0.51 -22.26 0.52
C PRO A 18 1.69 -21.32 0.26
N THR A 19 2.63 -21.77 -0.57
CA THR A 19 3.81 -21.01 -0.97
C THR A 19 3.76 -20.73 -2.47
N MET A 20 4.65 -19.88 -2.99
CA MET A 20 4.73 -19.62 -4.43
C MET A 20 5.03 -20.86 -5.29
N ALA A 21 5.46 -21.97 -4.70
CA ALA A 21 5.63 -23.25 -5.38
C ALA A 21 4.31 -24.02 -5.56
N ASP A 22 3.30 -23.71 -4.74
CA ASP A 22 2.00 -24.35 -4.78
C ASP A 22 1.07 -23.63 -5.77
N ARG A 23 0.42 -24.38 -6.66
CA ARG A 23 -0.62 -23.84 -7.56
C ARG A 23 -1.67 -23.02 -6.80
N GLU A 24 -1.99 -23.46 -5.59
CA GLU A 24 -2.98 -22.84 -4.74
C GLU A 24 -2.64 -21.38 -4.36
N TRP A 25 -1.37 -21.06 -4.20
CA TRP A 25 -0.94 -19.68 -3.97
C TRP A 25 -1.36 -18.78 -5.13
N TRP A 26 -1.14 -19.25 -6.36
CA TRP A 26 -1.49 -18.50 -7.56
C TRP A 26 -2.99 -18.39 -7.76
N VAL A 27 -3.76 -19.43 -7.39
CA VAL A 27 -5.22 -19.36 -7.40
C VAL A 27 -5.72 -18.28 -6.44
N ASN A 28 -5.26 -18.27 -5.19
CA ASN A 28 -5.68 -17.27 -4.21
C ASN A 28 -5.27 -15.85 -4.63
N ARG A 29 -4.00 -15.65 -5.00
CA ARG A 29 -3.46 -14.36 -5.41
C ARG A 29 -4.17 -13.81 -6.64
N ASN A 30 -4.42 -14.63 -7.66
CA ASN A 30 -5.02 -14.15 -8.92
C ASN A 30 -6.54 -13.91 -8.82
N ASN A 31 -7.21 -14.43 -7.79
CA ASN A 31 -8.64 -14.23 -7.55
C ASN A 31 -8.96 -13.13 -6.53
N GLN A 32 -7.95 -12.40 -6.04
CA GLN A 32 -8.18 -11.24 -5.17
C GLN A 32 -8.99 -10.15 -5.91
N ARG A 33 -9.97 -9.59 -5.20
CA ARG A 33 -10.83 -8.48 -5.61
C ARG A 33 -10.98 -7.53 -4.43
N ILE A 34 -11.30 -6.27 -4.71
CA ILE A 34 -11.48 -5.27 -3.65
C ILE A 34 -12.96 -5.23 -3.31
N GLY A 35 -13.30 -5.67 -2.10
CA GLY A 35 -14.66 -5.62 -1.56
C GLY A 35 -14.84 -4.49 -0.54
N VAL A 36 -16.04 -4.39 0.02
CA VAL A 36 -16.36 -3.48 1.13
C VAL A 36 -17.22 -4.19 2.16
N ALA A 37 -16.99 -3.85 3.42
CA ALA A 37 -17.86 -4.17 4.54
C ALA A 37 -18.06 -2.90 5.38
N ILE A 38 -19.23 -2.77 5.99
CA ILE A 38 -19.59 -1.63 6.85
C ILE A 38 -20.07 -2.13 8.21
N ALA A 39 -19.80 -1.36 9.25
CA ALA A 39 -20.31 -1.57 10.60
C ALA A 39 -20.47 -0.22 11.30
N GLU A 40 -21.36 -0.16 12.29
CA GLU A 40 -21.49 1.01 13.18
C GLU A 40 -20.49 0.95 14.34
N ASP A 41 -20.01 -0.24 14.68
CA ASP A 41 -19.03 -0.52 15.74
C ASP A 41 -17.84 -1.31 15.15
N LEU A 42 -16.63 -1.07 15.67
CA LEU A 42 -15.41 -1.76 15.22
C LEU A 42 -15.46 -3.28 15.48
N ASP A 43 -16.12 -3.69 16.57
CA ASP A 43 -16.36 -5.09 16.92
C ASP A 43 -17.49 -5.73 16.08
N GLY A 44 -18.15 -4.93 15.23
CA GLY A 44 -19.22 -5.34 14.33
C GLY A 44 -20.62 -5.22 14.95
N PRO A 45 -21.65 -5.84 14.35
CA PRO A 45 -21.56 -6.76 13.22
C PRO A 45 -21.19 -6.06 11.91
N TRP A 46 -20.32 -6.72 11.13
CA TRP A 46 -19.90 -6.24 9.81
C TRP A 46 -20.83 -6.76 8.71
N GLN A 47 -21.45 -5.86 7.95
CA GLN A 47 -22.20 -6.18 6.74
C GLN A 47 -21.27 -6.17 5.53
N ARG A 48 -20.95 -7.36 5.00
CA ARG A 48 -20.13 -7.52 3.78
C ARG A 48 -21.00 -7.45 2.52
N PHE A 49 -20.54 -6.73 1.51
CA PHE A 49 -21.21 -6.63 0.22
C PHE A 49 -20.82 -7.81 -0.70
N ASP A 50 -21.75 -8.25 -1.55
CA ASP A 50 -21.55 -9.42 -2.41
C ASP A 50 -20.84 -9.13 -3.73
N ARG A 51 -20.82 -7.87 -4.15
CA ARG A 51 -20.10 -7.40 -5.34
C ARG A 51 -18.84 -6.66 -4.93
N PRO A 52 -17.71 -6.87 -5.62
CA PRO A 52 -16.51 -6.08 -5.36
C PRO A 52 -16.73 -4.62 -5.76
N LEU A 53 -16.05 -3.70 -5.07
CA LEU A 53 -15.92 -2.31 -5.47
C LEU A 53 -15.12 -2.17 -6.76
N ILE A 54 -14.05 -2.97 -6.90
CA ILE A 54 -13.20 -3.04 -8.09
C ILE A 54 -13.01 -4.51 -8.46
N ASP A 55 -13.39 -4.84 -9.70
CA ASP A 55 -13.13 -6.13 -10.33
C ASP A 55 -11.94 -6.04 -11.31
N VAL A 56 -11.48 -7.18 -11.79
CA VAL A 56 -10.43 -7.25 -12.81
C VAL A 56 -11.00 -6.85 -14.17
N SER A 57 -10.30 -5.94 -14.85
CA SER A 57 -10.57 -5.55 -16.24
C SER A 57 -9.62 -6.25 -17.22
N ALA A 58 -9.89 -6.10 -18.53
CA ALA A 58 -9.09 -6.72 -19.58
C ALA A 58 -7.60 -6.35 -19.46
N GLY A 59 -6.72 -7.34 -19.69
CA GLY A 59 -5.26 -7.16 -19.57
C GLY A 59 -4.73 -7.13 -18.14
N ARG A 60 -5.57 -7.34 -17.12
CA ARG A 60 -5.17 -7.42 -15.72
C ARG A 60 -5.45 -8.81 -15.15
N ARG A 61 -4.56 -9.28 -14.28
CA ARG A 61 -4.63 -10.60 -13.65
C ARG A 61 -5.42 -10.57 -12.35
N MET A 62 -5.23 -9.52 -11.55
CA MET A 62 -5.74 -9.40 -10.17
C MET A 62 -5.80 -7.94 -9.75
N VAL A 63 -6.55 -7.66 -8.69
CA VAL A 63 -6.58 -6.36 -8.03
C VAL A 63 -6.51 -6.53 -6.50
N SER A 64 -5.74 -5.70 -5.80
CA SER A 64 -5.54 -5.83 -4.35
C SER A 64 -5.06 -4.56 -3.67
N THR A 65 -4.82 -4.68 -2.36
CA THR A 65 -4.13 -3.69 -1.50
C THR A 65 -4.70 -2.27 -1.68
N PRO A 66 -6.02 -2.09 -1.49
CA PRO A 66 -6.62 -0.77 -1.60
C PRO A 66 -6.16 0.11 -0.42
N THR A 67 -5.81 1.35 -0.74
CA THR A 67 -5.76 2.44 0.24
C THR A 67 -6.79 3.48 -0.19
N VAL A 68 -7.66 3.90 0.73
CA VAL A 68 -8.75 4.84 0.44
C VAL A 68 -8.56 6.10 1.27
N SER A 69 -8.69 7.25 0.62
CA SER A 69 -8.65 8.57 1.25
C SER A 69 -9.90 9.37 0.88
N ILE A 70 -10.32 10.26 1.80
CA ILE A 70 -11.36 11.25 1.54
C ILE A 70 -10.68 12.45 0.88
N ARG A 71 -11.28 12.93 -0.20
CA ARG A 71 -10.84 14.10 -0.95
C ARG A 71 -11.42 15.38 -0.35
N PRO A 72 -10.84 16.56 -0.63
CA PRO A 72 -11.36 17.85 -0.17
C PRO A 72 -12.79 18.12 -0.61
N ASP A 73 -13.21 17.57 -1.75
CA ASP A 73 -14.57 17.68 -2.28
C ASP A 73 -15.56 16.66 -1.65
N GLY A 74 -15.15 15.94 -0.61
CA GLY A 74 -15.96 14.95 0.11
C GLY A 74 -16.10 13.61 -0.63
N LYS A 75 -15.51 13.46 -1.82
CA LYS A 75 -15.48 12.20 -2.57
C LYS A 75 -14.34 11.30 -2.09
N PHE A 76 -14.21 10.13 -2.70
CA PHE A 76 -13.25 9.10 -2.30
C PHE A 76 -12.26 8.84 -3.42
N LEU A 77 -10.97 8.77 -3.06
CA LEU A 77 -9.87 8.34 -3.91
C LEU A 77 -9.33 7.02 -3.37
N MET A 78 -9.33 5.98 -4.20
CA MET A 78 -8.72 4.69 -3.89
C MET A 78 -7.47 4.53 -4.75
N ALA A 79 -6.31 4.35 -4.14
CA ALA A 79 -5.15 3.75 -4.80
C ALA A 79 -5.23 2.23 -4.65
N TYR A 80 -5.01 1.48 -5.72
CA TYR A 80 -4.98 0.03 -5.66
C TYR A 80 -4.01 -0.55 -6.68
N LYS A 81 -3.66 -1.81 -6.45
CA LYS A 81 -2.66 -2.54 -7.23
C LYS A 81 -3.32 -3.49 -8.21
N TYR A 82 -2.73 -3.63 -9.40
CA TYR A 82 -3.00 -4.75 -10.29
C TYR A 82 -1.70 -5.33 -10.84
N VAL A 83 -1.81 -6.53 -11.40
CA VAL A 83 -0.71 -7.17 -12.14
C VAL A 83 -1.14 -7.35 -13.58
N GLU A 84 -0.25 -6.99 -14.50
CA GLU A 84 -0.44 -7.19 -15.93
C GLU A 84 -0.68 -8.67 -16.27
N ASP A 85 -1.65 -8.94 -17.12
CA ASP A 85 -1.92 -10.28 -17.63
C ASP A 85 -1.01 -10.60 -18.82
N THR A 86 -0.10 -11.55 -18.62
CA THR A 86 0.81 -12.08 -19.65
C THR A 86 0.54 -13.55 -19.96
N GLY A 87 -0.64 -14.06 -19.61
CA GLY A 87 -1.07 -15.45 -19.81
C GLY A 87 -0.59 -16.44 -18.74
N GLY A 88 0.51 -16.15 -18.04
CA GLY A 88 1.04 -17.00 -16.95
C GLY A 88 0.42 -16.71 -15.56
N GLU A 89 0.64 -17.64 -14.61
CA GLU A 89 0.19 -17.49 -13.21
C GLU A 89 0.83 -16.30 -12.49
N ARG A 90 2.10 -16.00 -12.79
CA ARG A 90 2.83 -14.88 -12.19
C ARG A 90 2.34 -13.50 -12.66
N GLY A 91 1.95 -13.42 -13.94
CA GLY A 91 1.69 -12.15 -14.63
C GLY A 91 2.96 -11.36 -14.95
N GLY A 92 2.76 -10.15 -15.47
CA GLY A 92 3.81 -9.23 -15.91
C GLY A 92 4.14 -8.17 -14.86
N ARG A 93 4.20 -6.92 -15.30
CA ARG A 93 4.51 -5.77 -14.45
C ARG A 93 3.44 -5.54 -13.38
N VAL A 94 3.86 -5.03 -12.22
CA VAL A 94 2.96 -4.59 -11.14
C VAL A 94 2.75 -3.10 -11.26
N PHE A 95 1.49 -2.69 -11.22
CA PHE A 95 1.07 -1.30 -11.30
C PHE A 95 0.18 -0.95 -10.12
N HIS A 96 0.31 0.29 -9.65
CA HIS A 96 -0.70 0.96 -8.86
C HIS A 96 -1.43 1.99 -9.73
N VAL A 97 -2.72 2.12 -9.52
CA VAL A 97 -3.63 3.00 -10.26
C VAL A 97 -4.67 3.56 -9.29
N THR A 98 -5.30 4.66 -9.65
CA THR A 98 -6.33 5.29 -8.84
C THR A 98 -7.75 4.99 -9.34
N ALA A 99 -8.71 5.06 -8.43
CA ALA A 99 -10.15 5.03 -8.72
C ALA A 99 -10.89 6.06 -7.88
N LEU A 100 -11.99 6.60 -8.41
CA LEU A 100 -12.80 7.64 -7.77
C LEU A 100 -14.22 7.15 -7.50
N ALA A 101 -14.79 7.54 -6.36
CA ALA A 101 -16.20 7.29 -6.03
C ALA A 101 -16.83 8.48 -5.31
N ALA A 102 -18.15 8.66 -5.48
CA ALA A 102 -18.91 9.65 -4.73
C ALA A 102 -19.31 9.16 -3.32
N ALA A 103 -19.24 7.86 -3.06
CA ALA A 103 -19.61 7.23 -1.80
C ALA A 103 -18.57 6.18 -1.39
N PRO A 104 -18.39 5.91 -0.08
CA PRO A 104 -17.40 4.94 0.39
C PRO A 104 -17.73 3.50 -0.04
N THR A 105 -19.00 3.24 -0.35
CA THR A 105 -19.51 1.96 -0.88
C THR A 105 -19.45 1.88 -2.41
N GLY A 106 -18.82 2.85 -3.08
CA GLY A 106 -18.71 2.91 -4.53
C GLY A 106 -19.97 3.44 -5.23
N PRO A 107 -20.09 3.22 -6.56
CA PRO A 107 -19.12 2.53 -7.40
C PRO A 107 -17.80 3.29 -7.50
N PHE A 108 -16.67 2.57 -7.45
CA PHE A 108 -15.37 3.13 -7.77
C PHE A 108 -15.10 3.00 -9.27
N VAL A 109 -14.73 4.11 -9.91
CA VAL A 109 -14.40 4.17 -11.32
C VAL A 109 -12.89 4.33 -11.45
N ASP A 110 -12.25 3.35 -12.07
CA ASP A 110 -10.83 3.39 -12.42
C ASP A 110 -10.51 4.60 -13.30
N THR A 111 -9.51 5.39 -12.92
CA THR A 111 -9.09 6.57 -13.66
C THR A 111 -8.20 6.23 -14.86
N GLY A 112 -7.58 5.04 -14.86
CA GLY A 112 -6.54 4.65 -15.80
C GLY A 112 -5.23 5.41 -15.62
N VAL A 113 -5.13 6.30 -14.62
CA VAL A 113 -3.94 7.12 -14.36
C VAL A 113 -2.97 6.33 -13.48
N PRO A 114 -1.76 6.00 -13.97
CA PRO A 114 -0.77 5.31 -13.16
C PRO A 114 -0.42 6.16 -11.93
N PHE A 115 -0.44 5.54 -10.75
CA PHE A 115 -0.24 6.23 -9.48
C PHE A 115 1.21 6.71 -9.30
N ILE A 116 2.12 5.79 -8.98
CA ILE A 116 3.56 6.03 -8.87
C ILE A 116 4.26 4.94 -9.70
N VAL A 117 4.86 5.34 -10.80
CA VAL A 117 5.54 4.44 -11.74
C VAL A 117 6.92 4.95 -12.10
N HIS A 118 7.82 4.03 -12.40
CA HIS A 118 9.17 4.34 -12.88
C HIS A 118 9.50 3.50 -14.12
N PRO A 119 10.04 4.06 -15.22
CA PRO A 119 10.24 3.33 -16.47
C PRO A 119 11.17 2.11 -16.33
N THR A 120 12.10 2.14 -15.38
CA THR A 120 13.07 1.06 -15.17
C THR A 120 12.64 0.01 -14.13
N ALA A 121 11.52 0.21 -13.42
CA ALA A 121 11.05 -0.69 -12.37
C ALA A 121 9.80 -1.45 -12.78
N ARG A 122 9.88 -2.79 -12.68
CA ARG A 122 8.71 -3.67 -12.87
C ARG A 122 7.74 -3.63 -11.68
N PHE A 123 8.21 -3.12 -10.56
CA PHE A 123 7.44 -2.93 -9.36
C PHE A 123 8.02 -1.73 -8.63
N ALA A 124 7.52 -0.54 -8.96
CA ALA A 124 8.17 0.70 -8.57
C ALA A 124 7.91 1.02 -7.09
N CYS A 125 6.65 0.99 -6.68
CA CYS A 125 6.23 1.19 -5.30
C CYS A 125 5.34 0.04 -4.81
N ASP A 126 5.33 -0.19 -3.51
CA ASP A 126 4.25 -0.87 -2.77
C ASP A 126 4.18 -0.25 -1.37
N ASP A 127 3.31 -0.75 -0.50
CA ASP A 127 3.25 -0.36 0.92
C ASP A 127 3.23 1.18 1.07
N HIS A 128 2.12 1.78 0.67
CA HIS A 128 1.94 3.23 0.67
C HIS A 128 0.82 3.69 1.59
N VAL A 129 0.92 4.96 1.99
CA VAL A 129 -0.13 5.70 2.68
C VAL A 129 -0.24 7.10 2.09
N GLU A 130 -1.45 7.48 1.70
CA GLU A 130 -1.80 8.76 1.12
C GLU A 130 -2.65 9.59 2.08
N TRP A 131 -2.41 10.90 2.10
CA TRP A 131 -3.25 11.83 2.87
C TRP A 131 -3.29 13.20 2.19
N TYR A 132 -4.25 14.01 2.61
CA TYR A 132 -4.38 15.41 2.22
C TYR A 132 -4.10 16.31 3.42
N GLN A 133 -3.25 17.31 3.24
CA GLN A 133 -2.89 18.29 4.27
C GLN A 133 -2.45 19.60 3.61
N ASN A 134 -2.80 20.74 4.19
CA ASN A 134 -2.31 22.06 3.75
C ASN A 134 -2.46 22.28 2.22
N SER A 135 -3.65 21.97 1.71
CA SER A 135 -4.01 22.11 0.30
C SER A 135 -3.22 21.23 -0.67
N ARG A 136 -2.63 20.12 -0.21
CA ARG A 136 -1.80 19.23 -1.03
C ARG A 136 -1.97 17.76 -0.66
N TYR A 137 -1.87 16.89 -1.65
CA TYR A 137 -1.78 15.45 -1.46
C TYR A 137 -0.34 14.99 -1.26
N TYR A 138 -0.15 14.11 -0.29
CA TYR A 138 1.12 13.49 0.04
C TYR A 138 0.98 11.97 0.05
N CYS A 139 2.08 11.29 -0.26
CA CYS A 139 2.18 9.84 -0.21
C CYS A 139 3.54 9.45 0.34
N ILE A 140 3.56 8.58 1.35
CA ILE A 140 4.77 7.86 1.75
C ILE A 140 4.66 6.47 1.15
N ALA A 141 5.60 6.08 0.31
CA ALA A 141 5.60 4.77 -0.36
C ALA A 141 6.98 4.11 -0.30
N LYS A 142 6.99 2.78 -0.23
CA LYS A 142 8.22 1.98 -0.27
C LYS A 142 8.73 1.84 -1.70
N ASP A 143 9.96 2.28 -1.94
CA ASP A 143 10.66 2.13 -3.21
C ASP A 143 11.23 0.71 -3.35
N GLN A 144 10.41 -0.23 -3.80
CA GLN A 144 10.69 -1.67 -3.77
C GLN A 144 11.99 -2.08 -4.47
N GLN A 145 12.32 -1.45 -5.60
CA GLN A 145 13.47 -1.81 -6.43
C GLN A 145 14.61 -0.77 -6.37
N GLY A 146 14.43 0.30 -5.59
CA GLY A 146 15.39 1.40 -5.49
C GLY A 146 15.44 2.24 -6.75
N ALA A 147 14.29 2.45 -7.41
CA ALA A 147 14.19 3.23 -8.63
C ALA A 147 14.54 4.71 -8.41
N TRP A 148 14.27 5.25 -7.22
CA TRP A 148 14.54 6.63 -6.84
C TRP A 148 15.59 6.74 -5.73
N SER A 149 15.53 5.84 -4.74
CA SER A 149 16.34 5.90 -3.52
C SER A 149 17.85 5.87 -3.80
N ARG A 150 18.27 5.24 -4.90
CA ARG A 150 19.68 5.11 -5.31
C ARG A 150 20.35 6.46 -5.57
N GLU A 151 19.63 7.44 -6.12
CA GLU A 151 20.17 8.79 -6.34
C GLU A 151 20.56 9.45 -5.01
N SER A 152 19.80 9.17 -3.96
CA SER A 152 20.07 9.62 -2.58
C SER A 152 21.00 8.69 -1.78
N ARG A 153 21.61 7.68 -2.43
CA ARG A 153 22.43 6.63 -1.78
C ARG A 153 21.68 5.85 -0.68
N ALA A 154 20.36 5.78 -0.78
CA ALA A 154 19.52 4.98 0.11
C ALA A 154 19.22 3.61 -0.52
N PRO A 155 19.24 2.50 0.25
CA PRO A 155 19.01 1.16 -0.30
C PRO A 155 17.61 1.01 -0.89
N ALA A 156 17.45 0.04 -1.80
CA ALA A 156 16.13 -0.40 -2.23
C ALA A 156 15.30 -0.83 -1.00
N GLY A 157 14.00 -0.57 -1.07
CA GLY A 157 13.06 -0.76 0.04
C GLY A 157 12.98 0.44 0.99
N SER A 158 13.68 1.54 0.74
CA SER A 158 13.52 2.77 1.53
C SER A 158 12.13 3.40 1.30
N MET A 159 11.58 4.05 2.33
CA MET A 159 10.35 4.84 2.18
C MET A 159 10.66 6.25 1.70
N LEU A 160 9.91 6.69 0.68
CA LEU A 160 10.06 8.00 0.06
C LEU A 160 8.75 8.78 0.12
N LEU A 161 8.88 10.10 0.20
CA LEU A 161 7.79 11.07 0.14
C LEU A 161 7.55 11.52 -1.30
N PHE A 162 6.29 11.46 -1.70
CA PHE A 162 5.77 11.94 -2.96
C PHE A 162 4.71 13.02 -2.71
N VAL A 163 4.56 13.92 -3.67
CA VAL A 163 3.51 14.94 -3.70
C VAL A 163 2.72 14.81 -4.98
N SER A 164 1.41 15.05 -4.91
CA SER A 164 0.54 15.00 -6.09
C SER A 164 0.20 16.39 -6.63
N ASP A 165 -0.47 16.37 -7.77
CA ASP A 165 -1.26 17.50 -8.28
C ASP A 165 -2.47 17.81 -7.38
N GLU A 166 -3.24 18.83 -7.74
CA GLU A 166 -4.43 19.27 -6.98
C GLU A 166 -5.53 18.20 -6.92
N GLU A 167 -5.50 17.24 -7.84
CA GLU A 167 -6.48 16.17 -7.94
C GLU A 167 -6.04 14.86 -7.28
N GLY A 168 -4.80 14.75 -6.79
CA GLY A 168 -4.31 13.51 -6.19
C GLY A 168 -4.07 12.38 -7.19
N LEU A 169 -3.93 12.70 -8.48
CA LEU A 169 -3.84 11.72 -9.57
C LEU A 169 -2.42 11.56 -10.10
N VAL A 170 -1.65 12.64 -10.18
CA VAL A 170 -0.30 12.62 -10.77
C VAL A 170 0.75 12.88 -9.70
N TRP A 171 1.55 11.87 -9.41
CA TRP A 171 2.48 11.87 -8.28
C TRP A 171 3.93 12.08 -8.71
N THR A 172 4.66 12.88 -7.95
CA THR A 172 6.07 13.21 -8.18
C THR A 172 6.88 13.11 -6.90
N LEU A 173 8.16 12.76 -7.03
CA LEU A 173 9.06 12.65 -5.89
C LEU A 173 9.24 14.03 -5.23
N ALA A 174 9.13 14.10 -3.91
CA ALA A 174 9.37 15.35 -3.18
C ALA A 174 10.86 15.75 -3.24
N ARG A 175 11.17 17.04 -3.07
CA ARG A 175 12.57 17.52 -3.05
C ARG A 175 13.39 16.87 -1.92
N ASN A 176 12.80 16.77 -0.73
CA ASN A 176 13.38 16.09 0.43
C ASN A 176 12.63 14.78 0.65
N ALA A 177 12.94 13.78 -0.18
CA ALA A 177 12.09 12.59 -0.30
C ALA A 177 12.34 11.52 0.76
N LEU A 178 13.56 11.36 1.30
CA LEU A 178 13.87 10.21 2.13
C LEU A 178 13.14 10.29 3.49
N VAL A 179 12.23 9.34 3.75
CA VAL A 179 11.46 9.25 5.01
C VAL A 179 12.10 8.24 5.95
N ILE A 180 12.24 6.98 5.51
CA ILE A 180 12.95 5.93 6.25
C ILE A 180 13.95 5.26 5.31
N ARG A 181 15.21 5.21 5.74
CA ARG A 181 16.26 4.44 5.07
C ARG A 181 16.06 2.95 5.37
N ALA A 182 16.04 2.13 4.33
CA ALA A 182 16.00 0.67 4.50
C ALA A 182 17.31 0.10 5.09
N GLY A 183 17.17 -1.02 5.81
CA GLY A 183 18.27 -1.83 6.35
C GLY A 183 18.51 -1.63 7.84
N GLU A 184 18.06 -0.53 8.44
CA GLU A 184 18.19 -0.31 9.89
C GLU A 184 17.16 0.69 10.42
N ILE A 185 16.82 0.57 11.70
CA ILE A 185 16.18 1.64 12.48
C ILE A 185 17.26 2.34 13.31
N ARG A 186 17.28 3.67 13.24
CA ARG A 186 18.16 4.53 14.04
C ARG A 186 17.36 5.21 15.13
N TRP A 187 17.80 5.07 16.37
CA TRP A 187 17.16 5.66 17.53
C TRP A 187 17.81 7.00 17.89
N SER A 188 17.09 7.81 18.67
CA SER A 188 17.55 9.14 19.10
C SER A 188 18.75 9.09 20.05
N ASP A 189 18.97 7.97 20.73
CA ASP A 189 20.15 7.72 21.56
C ASP A 189 21.39 7.29 20.75
N GLY A 190 21.24 7.18 19.42
CA GLY A 190 22.30 6.75 18.50
C GLY A 190 22.39 5.23 18.30
N SER A 191 21.64 4.44 19.06
CA SER A 191 21.56 2.99 18.88
C SER A 191 20.90 2.62 17.54
N ARG A 192 21.17 1.41 17.06
CA ARG A 192 20.68 0.93 15.76
C ARG A 192 20.23 -0.51 15.84
N ILE A 193 19.19 -0.83 15.08
CA ILE A 193 18.70 -2.20 14.90
C ILE A 193 18.82 -2.52 13.41
N PRO A 194 19.73 -3.43 13.00
CA PRO A 194 19.77 -3.98 11.65
C PRO A 194 18.48 -4.72 11.32
N CYS A 195 17.98 -4.54 10.09
CA CYS A 195 16.66 -4.99 9.69
C CYS A 195 16.68 -5.72 8.35
N ARG A 196 16.14 -6.94 8.33
CA ARG A 196 15.88 -7.70 7.09
C ARG A 196 14.77 -7.05 6.27
N ARG A 197 13.75 -6.51 6.95
CA ARG A 197 12.71 -5.68 6.34
C ARG A 197 12.50 -4.45 7.21
N THR A 198 12.77 -3.29 6.64
CA THR A 198 12.50 -2.01 7.29
C THR A 198 11.33 -1.37 6.57
N ALA A 199 10.45 -0.76 7.34
CA ALA A 199 9.47 0.17 6.83
C ALA A 199 8.44 -0.47 5.89
N ASP A 200 7.69 -1.48 6.38
CA ASP A 200 6.55 -2.06 5.66
C ASP A 200 5.22 -1.48 6.15
N MET A 201 4.22 -1.47 5.26
CA MET A 201 2.83 -1.09 5.56
C MET A 201 2.66 0.22 6.35
N PRO A 202 3.18 1.37 5.87
CA PRO A 202 3.06 2.64 6.59
C PRO A 202 1.61 2.99 6.92
N LYS A 203 1.41 3.58 8.09
CA LYS A 203 0.15 4.17 8.57
C LYS A 203 0.47 5.49 9.26
N LEU A 204 -0.49 6.39 9.30
CA LEU A 204 -0.34 7.69 9.95
C LEU A 204 -1.31 7.78 11.12
N TYR A 205 -0.82 8.32 12.23
CA TYR A 205 -1.68 8.91 13.26
C TYR A 205 -1.87 10.38 12.92
N ILE A 206 -3.12 10.77 12.67
CA ILE A 206 -3.51 12.13 12.31
C ILE A 206 -4.46 12.67 13.38
N GLU A 207 -4.16 13.85 13.90
CA GLU A 207 -4.94 14.55 14.92
C GLU A 207 -5.05 16.02 14.50
N ASP A 208 -6.27 16.57 14.55
CA ASP A 208 -6.57 17.95 14.12
C ASP A 208 -6.07 18.31 12.71
N GLY A 209 -6.11 17.34 11.79
CA GLY A 209 -5.65 17.52 10.40
C GLY A 209 -4.13 17.51 10.24
N GLU A 210 -3.38 17.20 11.30
CA GLU A 210 -1.92 17.13 11.29
C GLU A 210 -1.40 15.71 11.52
N VAL A 211 -0.38 15.33 10.76
CA VAL A 211 0.33 14.06 10.99
C VAL A 211 1.16 14.17 12.27
N LYS A 212 0.84 13.35 13.27
CA LYS A 212 1.53 13.31 14.57
C LYS A 212 2.52 12.16 14.67
N ALA A 213 2.29 11.04 13.98
CA ALA A 213 3.22 9.92 13.95
C ALA A 213 3.11 9.09 12.67
N LEU A 214 4.26 8.55 12.24
CA LEU A 214 4.37 7.49 11.24
C LEU A 214 4.48 6.14 11.96
N ILE A 215 3.62 5.20 11.61
CA ILE A 215 3.61 3.84 12.14
C ILE A 215 4.01 2.88 11.02
N THR A 216 4.98 2.01 11.25
CA THR A 216 5.43 1.05 10.23
C THR A 216 5.94 -0.24 10.85
N ALA A 217 5.84 -1.35 10.12
CA ALA A 217 6.35 -2.64 10.54
C ALA A 217 7.85 -2.79 10.23
N VAL A 218 8.55 -3.45 11.14
CA VAL A 218 9.98 -3.74 11.05
C VAL A 218 10.23 -5.19 11.42
N LEU A 219 11.09 -5.86 10.65
CA LEU A 219 11.62 -7.19 10.92
C LEU A 219 13.15 -7.11 11.07
N PRO A 220 13.69 -7.26 12.29
CA PRO A 220 15.13 -7.31 12.52
C PRO A 220 15.81 -8.48 11.78
N GLU A 221 17.14 -8.42 11.62
CA GLU A 221 17.89 -9.48 10.91
C GLU A 221 17.88 -10.83 11.62
N ASP A 222 17.93 -10.85 12.95
CA ASP A 222 18.20 -12.05 13.76
C ASP A 222 16.96 -12.67 14.42
N THR A 223 15.75 -12.30 13.97
CA THR A 223 14.50 -12.87 14.47
C THR A 223 13.45 -13.00 13.37
N ASP A 224 12.44 -13.82 13.61
CA ASP A 224 11.22 -13.91 12.81
C ASP A 224 10.07 -13.08 13.40
N ASP A 225 10.26 -12.52 14.61
CA ASP A 225 9.32 -11.61 15.24
C ASP A 225 9.48 -10.19 14.69
N SER A 226 8.40 -9.69 14.10
CA SER A 226 8.29 -8.29 13.67
C SER A 226 7.63 -7.42 14.74
N PHE A 227 7.93 -6.12 14.75
CA PHE A 227 7.26 -5.14 15.60
C PHE A 227 6.89 -3.87 14.84
N ALA A 228 5.96 -3.10 15.40
CA ALA A 228 5.63 -1.78 14.90
C ALA A 228 6.57 -0.73 15.50
N VAL A 229 7.15 0.12 14.65
CA VAL A 229 7.81 1.37 15.05
C VAL A 229 6.81 2.51 14.92
N ILE A 230 6.72 3.32 15.98
CA ILE A 230 5.95 4.56 16.00
C ILE A 230 6.96 5.71 16.06
N ALA A 231 7.13 6.40 14.93
CA ALA A 231 8.02 7.54 14.81
C ALA A 231 7.20 8.84 14.92
N PRO A 232 7.36 9.63 16.00
CA PRO A 232 6.66 10.90 16.12
C PRO A 232 7.14 11.88 15.05
N VAL A 233 6.21 12.63 14.47
CA VAL A 233 6.53 13.77 13.59
C VAL A 233 6.72 14.98 14.47
N LEU A 234 7.96 15.45 14.56
CA LEU A 234 8.30 16.65 15.33
C LEU A 234 7.97 17.89 14.49
N PRO A 235 7.49 18.97 15.13
CA PRO A 235 7.44 20.28 14.48
C PRO A 235 8.82 20.64 13.93
N LEU A 236 8.87 21.34 12.81
CA LEU A 236 10.11 21.98 12.39
C LEU A 236 10.51 22.94 13.51
N SER A 237 11.68 22.71 14.12
CA SER A 237 12.28 23.69 15.01
C SER A 237 12.53 24.98 14.22
N GLU A 238 12.04 26.11 14.73
CA GLU A 238 12.34 27.44 14.21
C GLU A 238 13.86 27.72 14.15
#